data_AF-A0A1G8NTB7-F1
#
_entry.id   AF-A0A1G8NTB7-F1
#
_cell.length_a   1.000
_cell.length_b   1.000
_cell.length_c   1.000
_cell.angle_alpha   90.00
_cell.angle_beta   90.00
_cell.angle_gamma   90.00
#
_symmetry.space_group_name_H-M   'P 1'
#
loop_
_entity.id
_entity.type
_entity.pdbx_description
1 polymer ?
#
loop_
_entity_poly.entity_id
_entity_poly.type
_entity_poly.pdbx_seq_one_letter_code
_entity_poly.pdbx_strand_id
1 'polypeptide(L)' 'MALISPKSVEGKYGVSTAELARWRHSGEGPQYYRISARLVRYGTDDLDNWFHDPANAHLHDLPVNESAELCSV' A
#
# COMPACT_ATOMS: atom_id res chain seq x y z
N MET A 1 -2.74 -15.93 -8.84
CA MET A 1 -3.13 -14.63 -8.25
C MET A 1 -3.79 -14.85 -6.90
N ALA A 2 -3.23 -14.29 -5.83
CA ALA A 2 -3.81 -14.33 -4.49
C ALA A 2 -4.42 -12.96 -4.14
N LEU A 3 -5.62 -12.95 -3.56
CA LEU A 3 -6.32 -11.72 -3.15
C LEU A 3 -6.18 -11.52 -1.64
N ILE A 4 -5.39 -10.52 -1.25
CA ILE A 4 -5.09 -10.23 0.16
C ILE A 4 -5.92 -9.06 0.70
N SER A 5 -6.11 -9.06 2.01
CA SER A 5 -6.84 -7.99 2.70
C SER A 5 -5.96 -6.75 2.88
N PRO A 6 -6.53 -5.55 3.09
CA PRO A 6 -5.77 -4.34 3.37
C PRO A 6 -4.78 -4.51 4.54
N LYS A 7 -5.17 -5.24 5.60
CA LYS A 7 -4.26 -5.55 6.72
C LYS A 7 -3.08 -6.42 6.33
N SER A 8 -3.26 -7.34 5.39
CA SER A 8 -2.13 -8.11 4.86
C SER A 8 -1.22 -7.25 3.99
N VAL A 9 -1.77 -6.26 3.28
CA VAL A 9 -0.96 -5.29 2.52
C VAL A 9 -0.11 -4.47 3.46
N GLU A 10 -0.70 -3.97 4.54
CA GLU A 10 0.00 -3.23 5.61
C GLU A 10 1.17 -4.04 6.19
N GLY A 11 0.94 -5.30 6.57
CA GLY A 11 2.00 -6.15 7.10
C GLY A 11 3.09 -6.53 6.08
N LYS A 12 2.80 -6.48 4.78
CA LYS A 12 3.73 -6.94 3.73
C LYS A 12 4.53 -5.80 3.09
N TYR A 13 3.91 -4.64 2.93
CA TYR A 13 4.46 -3.49 2.21
C TYR A 13 4.66 -2.26 3.10
N GLY A 14 4.24 -2.31 4.37
CA GLY A 14 4.44 -1.22 5.33
C GLY A 14 3.49 -0.03 5.19
N VAL A 15 2.51 -0.10 4.29
CA VAL A 15 1.55 1.00 4.05
C VAL A 15 0.31 0.85 4.93
N SER A 16 -0.10 1.90 5.63
CA SER A 16 -1.25 1.80 6.53
C SER A 16 -2.54 1.54 5.78
N THR A 17 -3.47 0.81 6.37
CA THR A 17 -4.82 0.64 5.82
C THR A 17 -5.57 1.97 5.60
N ALA A 18 -5.24 3.01 6.38
CA ALA A 18 -5.74 4.37 6.22
C ALA A 18 -5.19 5.06 4.96
N GLU A 19 -3.89 4.93 4.66
CA GLU A 19 -3.28 5.43 3.42
C GLU A 19 -3.89 4.74 2.20
N LEU A 20 -4.04 3.42 2.25
CA LEU A 20 -4.75 2.66 1.21
C LEU A 20 -6.21 3.12 1.03
N ALA A 21 -6.87 3.63 2.07
CA ALA A 21 -8.21 4.22 1.93
C ALA A 21 -8.16 5.60 1.27
N ARG A 22 -7.17 6.43 1.63
CA ARG A 22 -6.95 7.75 1.05
C ARG A 22 -6.63 7.66 -0.44
N TRP A 23 -5.75 6.76 -0.85
CA TRP A 23 -5.41 6.55 -2.26
C TRP A 23 -6.64 6.14 -3.08
N ARG A 24 -7.41 5.17 -2.59
CA ARG A 24 -8.67 4.76 -3.22
C ARG A 24 -9.66 5.92 -3.40
N HIS A 25 -9.72 6.84 -2.45
CA HIS A 25 -10.58 8.02 -2.55
C HIS A 25 -10.03 9.08 -3.52
N SER A 26 -8.71 9.20 -3.62
CA SER A 26 -8.03 10.18 -4.46
C SER A 26 -7.84 9.71 -5.91
N GLY A 27 -8.13 8.43 -6.18
CA GLY A 27 -7.89 7.80 -7.48
C GLY A 27 -6.43 7.37 -7.70
N GLU A 28 -5.67 7.29 -6.61
CA GLU A 28 -4.26 6.89 -6.58
C GLU A 28 -4.13 5.46 -6.06
N GLY A 29 -2.91 4.91 -6.11
CA GLY A 29 -2.58 3.64 -5.46
C GLY A 29 -2.73 2.39 -6.34
N PRO A 30 -2.44 1.21 -5.76
CA PRO A 30 -2.50 -0.05 -6.46
C PRO A 30 -3.95 -0.45 -6.80
N GLN A 31 -4.10 -1.30 -7.81
CA GLN A 31 -5.40 -1.79 -8.22
C GLN A 31 -6.09 -2.56 -7.08
N TYR A 32 -7.34 -2.19 -6.82
CA TYR A 32 -8.16 -2.80 -5.79
C TYR A 32 -9.39 -3.47 -6.39
N TYR A 33 -9.81 -4.55 -5.76
CA TYR A 33 -10.99 -5.30 -6.12
C TYR A 33 -12.04 -5.13 -5.03
N ARG A 34 -13.15 -4.47 -5.37
CA ARG A 34 -14.28 -4.30 -4.47
C ARG A 34 -15.21 -5.51 -4.61
N ILE A 35 -15.17 -6.41 -3.63
CA ILE A 35 -16.02 -7.61 -3.59
C ILE A 35 -17.42 -7.26 -3.08
N SER A 36 -17.52 -6.30 -2.15
CA SER A 36 -18.80 -5.79 -1.64
C SER A 36 -18.67 -4.34 -1.18
N ALA A 37 -19.78 -3.75 -0.70
CA ALA A 37 -19.77 -2.39 -0.17
C ALA A 37 -18.72 -2.16 0.94
N ARG A 38 -18.40 -3.20 1.73
CA ARG A 38 -17.48 -3.15 2.88
C ARG A 38 -16.21 -3.99 2.70
N LEU A 39 -16.14 -4.82 1.65
CA LEU A 39 -15.04 -5.76 1.45
C LEU A 39 -14.22 -5.36 0.22
N VAL A 40 -12.96 -4.99 0.46
CA VAL A 40 -11.97 -4.68 -0.56
C VAL A 40 -10.80 -5.65 -0.43
N ARG A 41 -10.28 -6.11 -1.57
CA ARG A 41 -9.13 -6.99 -1.69
C ARG A 41 -8.13 -6.40 -2.67
N TYR A 42 -6.88 -6.80 -2.52
CA TYR A 42 -5.80 -6.42 -3.43
C TYR A 42 -5.18 -7.67 -4.03
N GLY A 43 -4.93 -7.65 -5.34
CA GLY A 43 -4.16 -8.69 -6.00
C GLY A 43 -2.70 -8.57 -5.60
N THR A 44 -2.08 -9.66 -5.19
CA THR A 44 -0.63 -9.64 -4.86
C THR A 44 0.24 -9.23 -6.03
N ASP A 45 -0.18 -9.56 -7.26
CA ASP A 45 0.54 -9.23 -8.50
C ASP A 45 0.42 -7.74 -8.82
N ASP A 46 -0.80 -7.20 -8.74
CA ASP A 46 -1.08 -5.77 -8.94
C ASP A 46 -0.33 -4.90 -7.92
N LEU A 47 -0.28 -5.35 -6.66
CA LEU A 47 0.51 -4.69 -5.61
C LEU A 47 1.98 -4.70 -5.95
N ASP A 48 2.54 -5.88 -6.25
CA ASP A 48 3.96 -6.02 -6.59
C ASP A 48 4.35 -5.11 -7.76
N ASN A 49 3.57 -5.12 -8.83
CA ASN A 49 3.80 -4.26 -9.99
C ASN A 49 3.70 -2.77 -9.63
N TRP A 50 2.74 -2.37 -8.81
CA TRP A 50 2.58 -0.97 -8.40
C TRP A 50 3.71 -0.48 -7.49
N PHE A 51 4.13 -1.31 -6.52
CA PHE A 51 5.22 -1.00 -5.60
C PHE A 51 6.60 -1.05 -6.26
N HIS A 52 6.79 -1.90 -7.27
CA HIS A 52 8.03 -1.95 -8.05
C HIS A 52 8.15 -0.83 -9.08
N ASP A 53 7.08 -0.08 -9.34
CA ASP A 53 7.13 1.05 -10.25
C ASP A 53 7.76 2.28 -9.55
N PRO A 54 8.93 2.75 -10.02
CA PRO A 54 9.60 3.90 -9.41
C PRO A 54 8.79 5.19 -9.53
N ALA A 55 7.83 5.28 -10.45
CA ALA A 55 6.91 6.43 -10.53
C ALA A 55 6.01 6.53 -9.28
N ASN A 56 5.73 5.42 -8.60
CA ASN A 56 4.88 5.37 -7.42
C ASN A 56 5.63 5.42 -6.09
N ALA A 57 6.97 5.37 -6.12
CA ALA A 57 7.84 5.39 -4.94
C ALA A 57 7.60 6.62 -4.05
N HIS A 58 7.12 7.73 -4.61
CA HIS A 58 6.79 8.94 -3.84
C HIS A 58 5.47 8.84 -3.05
N LEU A 59 4.60 7.88 -3.39
CA LEU A 59 3.31 7.68 -2.73
C LEU A 59 3.43 6.78 -1.52
N HIS A 60 4.44 5.91 -1.47
CA HIS A 60 4.69 5.01 -0.36
C HIS A 60 6.05 5.31 0.25
N ASP A 61 6.05 5.74 1.51
CA ASP A 61 7.26 5.92 2.29
C ASP A 61 7.83 4.54 2.63
N LEU A 62 8.64 3.97 1.74
CA LEU A 62 9.66 3.04 2.19
C LEU A 62 10.72 3.90 2.89
N PRO A 63 10.91 3.68 4.20
CA PRO A 63 11.43 2.39 4.63
C PRO A 63 10.56 1.66 5.67
N VAL A 64 10.24 0.39 5.40
CA VAL A 64 10.22 -0.61 6.48
C VAL A 64 11.69 -0.79 6.89
N ASN A 65 12.10 -0.01 7.91
CA ASN A 65 13.21 -0.18 8.87
C ASN A 65 14.11 1.07 9.06
N GLU A 66 14.12 1.58 10.30
CA GLU A 66 15.20 2.33 10.98
C GLU A 66 15.65 3.71 10.47
N SER A 67 14.81 4.75 10.51
CA SER A 67 15.27 6.17 10.45
C SER A 67 14.58 7.10 11.45
N ALA A 68 14.11 6.57 12.58
CA ALA A 68 13.74 7.40 13.72
C ALA A 68 14.94 7.86 14.58
N GLU A 69 16.20 7.54 14.23
CA GLU A 69 17.37 7.88 15.07
C GLU A 69 18.35 8.95 14.51
N LEU A 70 18.18 9.52 13.32
CA LEU A 70 19.17 10.50 12.79
C LEU A 70 18.54 11.75 12.19
N CYS A 71 18.03 12.65 13.04
CA CYS A 71 18.38 14.07 13.04
C CYS A 71 17.53 14.85 14.07
N SER A 72 18.06 15.01 15.28
CA SER A 72 17.85 16.23 16.05
C SER A 72 19.15 16.53 16.79
N VAL A 73 20.11 17.09 16.06
CA VAL A 73 21.26 17.83 16.62
C VAL A 73 20.96 19.32 16.57
#